data_AF-A0A800DUN3-F1
#
_entry.id   AF-A0A800DUN3-F1
#
_cell.length_a   1.000
_cell.length_b   1.000
_cell.length_c   1.000
_cell.angle_alpha   90.00
_cell.angle_beta   90.00
_cell.angle_gamma   90.00
#
_symmetry.space_group_name_H-M   'P 1'
#
loop_
_entity.id
_entity.type
_entity.pdbx_description
1 polymer ?
#
loop_
_entity_poly.entity_id
_entity_poly.type
_entity_poly.pdbx_seq_one_letter_code
_entity_poly.pdbx_strand_id
1 'polypeptide(L)'
;MEDKIKDILKEKDLTQAIATLINEIKEKKERDIAELILEIDRLNRKVEHEKESLKTKLKEAFDLLEEFAKELEKEEKDELIKAIEINKLKALDFLGILKETTEAAIITTLEKNEDIEETIKEITKNLAFETIDTKVDAKHIKNVSKTILLVAADIASISINYSDEILKGAVFGIKKGILKSIEKFKESIEFTPMEAREIIFENYNKIVKDLENIDDLYISCVKEVANSSEAGIKDKMVILSKELESTIYKLKNAAQETIDTLKAKFSDLAKEAASTTSIFKEKAQEAKKLGIRAFMIAKAAIDGAIKSAKDAMNKDQNS
;
A
#
# COMPACT_ATOMS: atom_id res chain seq x y z
N MET A 1 -31.08 -42.44 17.12
CA MET A 1 -31.07 -42.88 15.70
C MET A 1 -31.04 -44.40 15.63
N GLU A 2 -30.18 -45.07 16.40
CA GLU A 2 -30.19 -46.55 16.52
C GLU A 2 -31.54 -47.13 16.94
N ASP A 3 -32.22 -46.58 17.93
CA ASP A 3 -33.52 -47.11 18.36
C ASP A 3 -34.61 -46.98 17.29
N LYS A 4 -34.63 -45.86 16.55
CA LYS A 4 -35.52 -45.67 15.39
C LYS A 4 -35.25 -46.68 14.27
N ILE A 5 -33.98 -47.03 14.03
CA ILE A 5 -33.60 -48.04 13.03
C ILE A 5 -34.07 -49.44 13.48
N LYS A 6 -33.94 -49.77 14.77
CA LYS A 6 -34.42 -51.05 15.33
C LYS A 6 -35.94 -51.19 15.25
N ASP A 7 -36.69 -50.09 15.33
CA ASP A 7 -38.14 -50.10 15.18
C ASP A 7 -38.58 -50.25 13.72
N ILE A 8 -37.86 -49.61 12.78
CA ILE A 8 -38.09 -49.81 11.33
C ILE A 8 -37.91 -51.27 10.93
N LEU A 9 -36.93 -51.99 11.49
CA LEU A 9 -36.70 -53.41 11.19
C LEU A 9 -37.86 -54.33 11.61
N LYS A 10 -38.84 -53.83 12.38
CA LYS A 10 -40.04 -54.56 12.79
C LYS A 10 -41.25 -54.25 11.89
N GLU A 11 -41.14 -53.30 10.97
CA GLU A 11 -42.20 -52.89 10.05
C GLU A 11 -42.42 -53.93 8.94
N LYS A 12 -43.68 -54.09 8.51
CA LYS A 12 -44.05 -55.01 7.42
C LYS A 12 -43.62 -54.49 6.05
N ASP A 13 -43.60 -53.16 5.88
CA ASP A 13 -43.14 -52.49 4.68
C ASP A 13 -41.87 -51.68 4.98
N LEU A 14 -40.73 -52.38 4.93
CA LEU A 14 -39.42 -51.80 5.21
C LEU A 14 -39.08 -50.66 4.24
N THR A 15 -39.53 -50.72 2.99
CA THR A 15 -39.23 -49.69 1.99
C THR A 15 -39.93 -48.38 2.35
N GLN A 16 -41.21 -48.45 2.74
CA GLN A 16 -41.94 -47.28 3.18
C GLN A 16 -41.36 -46.71 4.48
N ALA A 17 -41.05 -47.55 5.46
CA ALA A 17 -40.51 -47.12 6.75
C ALA A 17 -39.12 -46.46 6.62
N ILE A 18 -38.24 -46.98 5.74
CA ILE A 18 -36.94 -46.37 5.42
C ILE A 18 -37.15 -45.01 4.73
N ALA A 19 -38.06 -44.92 3.75
CA ALA A 19 -38.34 -43.68 3.06
C ALA A 19 -38.85 -42.58 4.01
N THR A 20 -39.71 -42.93 4.97
CA THR A 20 -40.19 -42.01 6.01
C THR A 20 -39.04 -41.52 6.89
N LEU A 21 -38.16 -42.40 7.39
CA LEU A 21 -37.03 -41.99 8.22
C LEU A 21 -36.05 -41.07 7.46
N ILE A 22 -35.75 -41.39 6.19
CA ILE A 22 -34.88 -40.55 5.35
C ILE A 22 -35.51 -39.17 5.17
N ASN A 23 -36.81 -39.09 4.87
CA ASN A 23 -37.52 -37.82 4.74
C ASN A 23 -37.54 -37.04 6.05
N GLU A 24 -37.79 -37.68 7.20
CA GLU A 24 -37.73 -37.01 8.50
C GLU A 24 -36.35 -36.38 8.79
N ILE A 25 -35.27 -37.12 8.51
CA ILE A 25 -33.90 -36.63 8.70
C ILE A 25 -33.62 -35.47 7.75
N LYS A 26 -34.00 -35.64 6.48
CA LYS A 26 -33.82 -34.64 5.43
C LYS A 26 -34.56 -33.35 5.77
N GLU A 27 -35.85 -33.42 6.07
CA GLU A 27 -36.68 -32.27 6.44
C GLU A 27 -36.17 -31.56 7.70
N LYS A 28 -35.64 -32.31 8.67
CA LYS A 28 -35.03 -31.69 9.85
C LYS A 28 -33.76 -30.92 9.47
N LYS A 29 -32.89 -31.51 8.65
CA LYS A 29 -31.63 -30.87 8.25
C LYS A 29 -31.83 -29.71 7.27
N GLU A 30 -32.79 -29.82 6.36
CA GLU A 30 -33.18 -28.71 5.47
C GLU A 30 -33.71 -27.51 6.28
N ARG A 31 -34.44 -27.75 7.37
CA ARG A 31 -34.85 -26.68 8.30
C ARG A 31 -33.66 -26.06 9.04
N ASP A 32 -32.75 -26.87 9.61
CA ASP A 32 -31.53 -26.36 10.25
C ASP A 32 -30.73 -25.48 9.27
N ILE A 33 -30.59 -25.91 8.01
CA ILE A 33 -29.89 -25.17 6.95
C ILE A 33 -30.62 -23.87 6.62
N ALA A 34 -31.95 -23.90 6.49
CA ALA A 34 -32.75 -22.70 6.20
C ALA A 34 -32.63 -21.64 7.31
N GLU A 35 -32.58 -22.06 8.58
CA GLU A 35 -32.36 -21.16 9.72
C GLU A 35 -30.96 -20.52 9.67
N LEU A 36 -29.93 -21.30 9.36
CA LEU A 36 -28.57 -20.77 9.20
C LEU A 36 -28.46 -19.78 8.04
N ILE A 37 -29.17 -20.01 6.92
CA ILE A 37 -29.24 -19.07 5.79
C ILE A 37 -29.85 -17.73 6.26
N LEU A 38 -30.95 -17.77 7.03
CA LEU A 38 -31.56 -16.56 7.58
C LEU A 38 -30.63 -15.83 8.55
N GLU A 39 -29.82 -16.56 9.32
CA GLU A 39 -28.82 -15.97 10.21
C GLU A 39 -27.69 -15.30 9.43
N ILE A 40 -27.20 -15.94 8.36
CA ILE A 40 -26.23 -15.36 7.43
C ILE A 40 -26.77 -14.04 6.84
N ASP A 41 -28.01 -14.02 6.36
CA ASP A 41 -28.64 -12.81 5.83
C ASP A 41 -28.72 -11.68 6.87
N ARG A 42 -29.04 -12.01 8.12
CA ARG A 42 -29.09 -11.02 9.23
C ARG A 42 -27.69 -10.48 9.54
N LEU A 43 -26.69 -11.36 9.62
CA LEU A 43 -25.31 -10.97 9.89
C LEU A 43 -24.77 -10.09 8.76
N ASN A 44 -25.04 -10.44 7.50
CA ASN A 44 -24.65 -9.63 6.35
C ASN A 44 -25.26 -8.24 6.38
N ARG A 45 -26.57 -8.11 6.67
CA ARG A 45 -27.21 -6.78 6.84
C ARG A 45 -26.60 -5.97 7.97
N LYS A 46 -26.27 -6.61 9.09
CA LYS A 46 -25.64 -5.93 10.23
C LYS A 46 -24.24 -5.45 9.89
N VAL A 47 -23.44 -6.28 9.22
CA VAL A 47 -22.11 -5.91 8.72
C VAL A 47 -22.22 -4.71 7.77
N GLU A 48 -23.20 -4.71 6.88
CA GLU A 48 -23.39 -3.60 5.94
C GLU A 48 -23.77 -2.29 6.64
N HIS A 49 -24.67 -2.36 7.62
CA HIS A 49 -25.01 -1.22 8.46
C HIS A 49 -23.78 -0.66 9.21
N GLU A 50 -22.94 -1.52 9.78
CA GLU A 50 -21.72 -1.06 10.48
C GLU A 50 -20.70 -0.42 9.53
N LYS A 51 -20.58 -0.90 8.28
CA LYS A 51 -19.74 -0.25 7.27
C LYS A 51 -20.22 1.16 6.93
N GLU A 52 -21.52 1.33 6.70
CA GLU A 52 -22.11 2.65 6.40
C GLU A 52 -22.00 3.61 7.59
N SER A 53 -22.20 3.10 8.82
CA SER A 53 -21.96 3.85 10.05
C SER A 53 -20.51 4.32 10.18
N LEU A 54 -19.54 3.42 9.91
CA LEU A 54 -18.12 3.76 9.90
C LEU A 54 -17.79 4.81 8.83
N LYS A 55 -18.42 4.71 7.64
CA LYS A 55 -18.26 5.64 6.53
C LYS A 55 -18.72 7.05 6.84
N THR A 56 -19.89 7.14 7.44
CA THR A 56 -20.45 8.40 7.90
C THR A 56 -19.55 9.05 8.96
N LYS A 57 -19.14 8.28 9.98
CA LYS A 57 -18.30 8.81 11.07
C LYS A 57 -16.90 9.25 10.64
N LEU A 58 -16.26 8.52 9.73
CA LEU A 58 -14.94 8.92 9.21
C LEU A 58 -15.04 10.20 8.40
N LYS A 59 -16.10 10.36 7.59
CA LYS A 59 -16.35 11.60 6.86
C LYS A 59 -16.54 12.79 7.81
N GLU A 60 -17.41 12.64 8.80
CA GLU A 60 -17.64 13.67 9.83
C GLU A 60 -16.33 14.06 10.55
N ALA A 61 -15.50 13.08 10.90
CA ALA A 61 -14.21 13.33 11.54
C ALA A 61 -13.25 14.14 10.63
N PHE A 62 -13.17 13.82 9.33
CA PHE A 62 -12.33 14.58 8.40
C PHE A 62 -12.87 15.99 8.16
N ASP A 63 -14.18 16.15 8.02
CA ASP A 63 -14.80 17.47 7.82
C ASP A 63 -14.52 18.38 9.04
N LEU A 64 -14.61 17.84 10.26
CA LEU A 64 -14.23 18.56 11.49
C LEU A 64 -12.75 18.94 11.54
N LEU A 65 -11.85 18.02 11.16
CA LEU A 65 -10.41 18.29 11.11
C LEU A 65 -10.07 19.37 10.08
N GLU A 66 -10.75 19.39 8.92
CA GLU A 66 -10.61 20.42 7.89
C GLU A 66 -11.14 21.78 8.35
N GLU A 67 -12.23 21.81 9.14
CA GLU A 67 -12.70 23.05 9.77
C GLU A 67 -11.68 23.59 10.77
N PHE A 68 -11.14 22.73 11.64
CA PHE A 68 -10.11 23.13 12.60
C PHE A 68 -8.86 23.66 11.92
N ALA A 69 -8.44 23.06 10.80
CA ALA A 69 -7.30 23.52 10.01
C ALA A 69 -7.49 24.95 9.44
N LYS A 70 -8.72 25.45 9.29
CA LYS A 70 -8.97 26.83 8.83
C LYS A 70 -8.63 27.87 9.90
N GLU A 71 -8.60 27.49 11.16
CA GLU A 71 -8.35 28.37 12.31
C GLU A 71 -6.86 28.47 12.69
N LEU A 72 -5.99 27.66 12.06
CA LEU A 72 -4.56 27.61 12.35
C LEU A 72 -3.72 28.61 11.54
N GLU A 73 -2.55 28.94 12.09
CA GLU A 73 -1.48 29.71 11.44
C GLU A 73 -0.86 28.95 10.25
N LYS A 74 -0.21 29.66 9.34
CA LYS A 74 0.11 29.16 7.99
C LYS A 74 0.96 27.89 7.95
N GLU A 75 2.03 27.79 8.75
CA GLU A 75 2.89 26.59 8.79
C GLU A 75 2.17 25.38 9.41
N GLU A 76 1.47 25.56 10.53
CA GLU A 76 0.74 24.47 11.22
C GLU A 76 -0.47 23.98 10.41
N LYS A 77 -1.11 24.90 9.68
CA LYS A 77 -2.20 24.59 8.75
C LYS A 77 -1.75 23.71 7.60
N ASP A 78 -0.64 24.06 6.96
CA ASP A 78 -0.13 23.31 5.80
C ASP A 78 0.32 21.90 6.21
N GLU A 79 0.87 21.73 7.41
CA GLU A 79 1.23 20.43 7.97
C GLU A 79 -0.01 19.58 8.31
N LEU A 80 -1.01 20.18 8.96
CA LEU A 80 -2.27 19.49 9.30
C LEU A 80 -3.06 19.09 8.05
N ILE A 81 -3.16 19.95 7.03
CA ILE A 81 -3.86 19.63 5.78
C ILE A 81 -3.19 18.45 5.09
N LYS A 82 -1.86 18.41 4.99
CA LYS A 82 -1.14 17.26 4.42
C LYS A 82 -1.41 15.97 5.21
N ALA A 83 -1.43 16.05 6.54
CA ALA A 83 -1.74 14.91 7.39
C ALA A 83 -3.19 14.42 7.20
N ILE A 84 -4.15 15.35 7.07
CA ILE A 84 -5.56 15.06 6.76
C ILE A 84 -5.66 14.36 5.40
N GLU A 85 -5.08 14.92 4.34
CA GLU A 85 -5.15 14.35 2.99
C GLU A 85 -4.55 12.94 2.92
N ILE A 86 -3.41 12.71 3.58
CA ILE A 86 -2.78 11.38 3.64
C ILE A 86 -3.68 10.38 4.37
N ASN A 87 -4.28 10.76 5.50
CA ASN A 87 -5.11 9.85 6.28
C ASN A 87 -6.52 9.69 5.69
N LYS A 88 -7.06 10.69 5.00
CA LYS A 88 -8.32 10.65 4.26
C LYS A 88 -8.22 9.68 3.09
N LEU A 89 -7.11 9.70 2.35
CA LEU A 89 -6.81 8.70 1.32
C LEU A 89 -6.70 7.28 1.89
N LYS A 90 -5.94 7.09 2.98
CA LYS A 90 -5.86 5.79 3.66
C LYS A 90 -7.21 5.30 4.19
N ALA A 91 -8.06 6.20 4.68
CA ALA A 91 -9.39 5.89 5.15
C ALA A 91 -10.33 5.59 3.98
N LEU A 92 -10.24 6.32 2.86
CA LEU A 92 -10.99 6.07 1.62
C LEU A 92 -10.78 4.65 1.08
N ASP A 93 -9.57 4.11 1.18
CA ASP A 93 -9.29 2.70 0.89
C ASP A 93 -10.00 1.72 1.83
N PHE A 94 -10.19 2.10 3.11
CA PHE A 94 -10.96 1.34 4.09
C PHE A 94 -12.48 1.52 3.97
N LEU A 95 -12.95 2.58 3.32
CA LEU A 95 -14.34 3.06 3.34
C LEU A 95 -15.28 2.39 2.32
N GLY A 96 -14.88 1.29 1.70
CA GLY A 96 -15.74 0.53 0.80
C GLY A 96 -16.04 1.20 -0.55
N ILE A 97 -15.65 2.46 -0.77
CA ILE A 97 -15.91 3.18 -2.03
C ILE A 97 -15.22 2.48 -3.20
N LEU A 98 -13.95 2.08 -3.07
CA LEU A 98 -13.26 1.31 -4.11
C LEU A 98 -14.00 -0.01 -4.37
N LYS A 99 -14.48 -0.68 -3.31
CA LYS A 99 -15.24 -1.92 -3.41
C LYS A 99 -16.55 -1.71 -4.18
N GLU A 100 -17.40 -0.79 -3.73
CA GLU A 100 -18.69 -0.42 -4.32
C GLU A 100 -18.55 0.06 -5.77
N THR A 101 -17.55 0.90 -6.04
CA THR A 101 -17.28 1.43 -7.39
C THR A 101 -16.82 0.31 -8.32
N THR A 102 -15.95 -0.59 -7.83
CA THR A 102 -15.52 -1.77 -8.59
C THR A 102 -16.73 -2.68 -8.90
N GLU A 103 -17.56 -2.93 -7.89
CA GLU A 103 -18.73 -3.80 -8.00
C GLU A 103 -19.73 -3.25 -9.02
N ALA A 104 -20.12 -1.98 -8.88
CA ALA A 104 -21.02 -1.31 -9.81
C ALA A 104 -20.47 -1.31 -11.24
N ALA A 105 -19.18 -1.01 -11.42
CA ALA A 105 -18.58 -0.94 -12.75
C ALA A 105 -18.50 -2.31 -13.44
N ILE A 106 -18.17 -3.37 -12.70
CA ILE A 106 -18.17 -4.74 -13.24
C ILE A 106 -19.59 -5.18 -13.57
N ILE A 107 -20.57 -4.96 -12.68
CA ILE A 107 -21.98 -5.31 -12.93
C ILE A 107 -22.51 -4.57 -14.17
N THR A 108 -22.29 -3.26 -14.27
CA THR A 108 -22.68 -2.49 -15.46
C THR A 108 -22.03 -3.01 -16.74
N THR A 109 -20.80 -3.53 -16.66
CA THR A 109 -20.13 -4.14 -17.81
C THR A 109 -20.82 -5.44 -18.23
N LEU A 110 -21.21 -6.28 -17.27
CA LEU A 110 -21.95 -7.51 -17.53
C LEU A 110 -23.34 -7.24 -18.09
N GLU A 111 -24.03 -6.19 -17.61
CA GLU A 111 -25.34 -5.77 -18.12
C GLU A 111 -25.28 -5.33 -19.59
N LYS A 112 -24.18 -4.70 -20.01
CA LYS A 112 -23.95 -4.30 -21.41
C LYS A 112 -23.59 -5.46 -22.32
N ASN A 113 -23.02 -6.53 -21.77
CA ASN A 113 -22.71 -7.80 -22.44
C ASN A 113 -21.88 -7.68 -23.74
N GLU A 114 -21.01 -6.67 -23.82
CA GLU A 114 -20.10 -6.43 -24.95
C GLU A 114 -18.67 -6.30 -24.43
N ASP A 115 -17.73 -7.04 -25.04
CA ASP A 115 -16.29 -7.00 -24.74
C ASP A 115 -15.95 -7.01 -23.24
N ILE A 116 -16.54 -7.95 -22.50
CA ILE A 116 -16.49 -8.01 -21.02
C ILE A 116 -15.04 -8.04 -20.50
N GLU A 117 -14.18 -8.91 -21.03
CA GLU A 117 -12.78 -9.02 -20.59
C GLU A 117 -12.03 -7.68 -20.77
N GLU A 118 -12.13 -7.06 -21.95
CA GLU A 118 -11.41 -5.82 -22.27
C GLU A 118 -11.93 -4.65 -21.45
N THR A 119 -13.26 -4.54 -21.32
CA THR A 119 -13.90 -3.45 -20.57
C THR A 119 -13.57 -3.55 -19.08
N ILE A 120 -13.65 -4.74 -18.48
CA ILE A 120 -13.24 -4.96 -17.08
C ILE A 120 -11.76 -4.66 -16.91
N LYS A 121 -10.90 -5.05 -17.86
CA LYS A 121 -9.47 -4.75 -17.82
C LYS A 121 -9.19 -3.25 -17.82
N GLU A 122 -9.88 -2.48 -18.65
CA GLU A 122 -9.67 -1.03 -18.71
C GLU A 122 -10.24 -0.30 -17.48
N ILE A 123 -11.39 -0.73 -16.97
CA ILE A 123 -11.98 -0.20 -15.72
C ILE A 123 -11.06 -0.47 -14.53
N THR A 124 -10.67 -1.73 -14.31
CA THR A 124 -9.84 -2.12 -13.16
C THR A 124 -8.43 -1.53 -13.25
N LYS A 125 -7.90 -1.32 -14.46
CA LYS A 125 -6.69 -0.51 -14.69
C LYS A 125 -6.87 0.92 -14.20
N ASN A 126 -7.95 1.60 -14.59
CA ASN A 126 -8.19 2.98 -14.19
C ASN A 126 -8.41 3.08 -12.67
N LEU A 127 -9.20 2.18 -12.08
CA LEU A 127 -9.43 2.15 -10.62
C LEU A 127 -8.12 1.94 -9.86
N ALA A 128 -7.29 0.98 -10.26
CA ALA A 128 -5.99 0.76 -9.64
C ALA A 128 -5.07 1.98 -9.83
N PHE A 129 -4.99 2.54 -11.04
CA PHE A 129 -4.14 3.69 -11.34
C PHE A 129 -4.53 4.95 -10.55
N GLU A 130 -5.81 5.33 -10.55
CA GLU A 130 -6.28 6.53 -9.86
C GLU A 130 -6.20 6.39 -8.34
N THR A 131 -6.33 5.17 -7.81
CA THR A 131 -6.25 4.93 -6.36
C THR A 131 -4.81 4.83 -5.86
N ILE A 132 -3.91 4.20 -6.62
CA ILE A 132 -2.49 4.11 -6.27
C ILE A 132 -1.78 5.43 -6.52
N ASP A 133 -2.05 6.05 -7.68
CA ASP A 133 -1.47 7.32 -8.11
C ASP A 133 0.07 7.34 -7.99
N THR A 134 0.66 8.39 -7.43
CA THR A 134 2.10 8.52 -7.21
C THR A 134 2.54 7.91 -5.87
N LYS A 135 1.60 7.38 -5.08
CA LYS A 135 1.87 6.75 -3.77
C LYS A 135 2.22 5.27 -3.96
N VAL A 136 3.38 5.03 -4.58
CA VAL A 136 3.88 3.68 -4.85
C VAL A 136 4.47 3.07 -3.57
N ASP A 137 3.59 2.64 -2.68
CA ASP A 137 3.98 1.86 -1.49
C ASP A 137 3.40 0.44 -1.53
N ALA A 138 4.19 -0.52 -1.07
CA ALA A 138 3.87 -1.94 -1.15
C ALA A 138 2.54 -2.29 -0.47
N LYS A 139 2.26 -1.69 0.70
CA LYS A 139 1.06 -1.97 1.49
C LYS A 139 -0.19 -1.45 0.78
N HIS A 140 -0.14 -0.22 0.27
CA HIS A 140 -1.23 0.40 -0.47
C HIS A 140 -1.55 -0.35 -1.75
N ILE A 141 -0.52 -0.66 -2.56
CA ILE A 141 -0.70 -1.44 -3.79
C ILE A 141 -1.32 -2.80 -3.50
N LYS A 142 -0.88 -3.48 -2.43
CA LYS A 142 -1.47 -4.75 -1.99
C LYS A 142 -2.95 -4.57 -1.65
N ASN A 143 -3.30 -3.56 -0.87
CA ASN A 143 -4.67 -3.30 -0.41
C ASN A 143 -5.63 -2.98 -1.56
N VAL A 144 -5.23 -2.08 -2.47
CA VAL A 144 -6.01 -1.73 -3.67
C VAL A 144 -6.23 -2.97 -4.54
N SER A 145 -5.14 -3.68 -4.84
CA SER A 145 -5.20 -4.91 -5.64
C SER A 145 -6.12 -5.96 -5.03
N LYS A 146 -5.97 -6.21 -3.72
CA LYS A 146 -6.77 -7.20 -3.00
C LYS A 146 -8.25 -6.83 -3.01
N THR A 147 -8.58 -5.56 -2.83
CA THR A 147 -9.97 -5.07 -2.84
C THR A 147 -10.63 -5.32 -4.19
N ILE A 148 -9.98 -4.91 -5.28
CA ILE A 148 -10.53 -5.09 -6.64
C ILE A 148 -10.63 -6.58 -7.00
N LEU A 149 -9.61 -7.39 -6.67
CA LEU A 149 -9.60 -8.82 -6.95
C LEU A 149 -10.67 -9.58 -6.16
N LEU A 150 -10.91 -9.24 -4.89
CA LEU A 150 -11.97 -9.87 -4.11
C LEU A 150 -13.35 -9.60 -4.73
N VAL A 151 -13.64 -8.35 -5.11
CA VAL A 151 -14.90 -8.01 -5.79
C VAL A 151 -15.05 -8.78 -7.11
N ALA A 152 -14.00 -8.83 -7.92
CA ALA A 152 -14.03 -9.57 -9.17
C ALA A 152 -14.24 -11.08 -8.94
N ALA A 153 -13.61 -11.66 -7.91
CA ALA A 153 -13.78 -13.06 -7.53
C ALA A 153 -15.21 -13.36 -7.06
N ASP A 154 -15.77 -12.49 -6.23
CA ASP A 154 -17.14 -12.62 -5.74
C ASP A 154 -18.13 -12.57 -6.91
N ILE A 155 -18.01 -11.60 -7.81
CA ILE A 155 -18.90 -11.48 -8.99
C ILE A 155 -18.71 -12.65 -9.96
N ALA A 156 -17.48 -13.10 -10.17
CA ALA A 156 -17.17 -14.25 -11.03
C ALA A 156 -17.77 -15.55 -10.48
N SER A 157 -17.83 -15.71 -9.15
CA SER A 157 -18.47 -16.88 -8.52
C SER A 157 -19.97 -16.95 -8.80
N ILE A 158 -20.63 -15.79 -8.86
CA ILE A 158 -22.06 -15.67 -9.17
C ILE A 158 -22.30 -15.77 -10.68
N SER A 159 -21.43 -15.15 -11.47
CA SER A 159 -21.54 -15.03 -12.93
C SER A 159 -20.68 -16.06 -13.65
N ILE A 160 -20.94 -17.34 -13.41
CA ILE A 160 -20.09 -18.47 -13.85
C ILE A 160 -19.75 -18.41 -15.35
N ASN A 161 -20.72 -18.04 -16.20
CA ASN A 161 -20.55 -17.96 -17.65
C ASN A 161 -19.53 -16.90 -18.12
N TYR A 162 -19.22 -15.92 -17.27
CA TYR A 162 -18.27 -14.83 -17.55
C TYR A 162 -17.07 -14.84 -16.60
N SER A 163 -16.94 -15.90 -15.81
CA SER A 163 -15.96 -15.96 -14.72
C SER A 163 -14.51 -15.87 -15.23
N ASP A 164 -14.21 -16.38 -16.42
CA ASP A 164 -12.87 -16.29 -17.00
C ASP A 164 -12.58 -14.84 -17.44
N GLU A 165 -13.52 -14.21 -18.13
CA GLU A 165 -13.43 -12.83 -18.62
C GLU A 165 -13.31 -11.83 -17.46
N ILE A 166 -14.10 -11.99 -16.40
CA ILE A 166 -14.08 -11.12 -15.21
C ILE A 166 -12.71 -11.22 -14.51
N LEU A 167 -12.28 -12.46 -14.19
CA LEU A 167 -11.05 -12.67 -13.44
C LEU A 167 -9.82 -12.24 -14.24
N LYS A 168 -9.77 -12.61 -15.52
CA LYS A 168 -8.66 -12.24 -16.41
C LYS A 168 -8.61 -10.74 -16.65
N GLY A 169 -9.76 -10.12 -16.90
CA GLY A 169 -9.89 -8.67 -17.01
C GLY A 169 -9.33 -7.97 -15.78
N ALA A 170 -9.78 -8.36 -14.58
CA ALA A 170 -9.34 -7.76 -13.33
C ALA A 170 -7.83 -7.97 -13.06
N VAL A 171 -7.33 -9.20 -13.18
CA VAL A 171 -5.91 -9.51 -12.92
C VAL A 171 -4.98 -8.71 -13.83
N PHE A 172 -5.28 -8.64 -15.13
CA PHE A 172 -4.42 -7.92 -16.07
C PHE A 172 -4.67 -6.41 -16.06
N GLY A 173 -5.87 -5.97 -15.70
CA GLY A 173 -6.21 -4.56 -15.56
C GLY A 173 -5.48 -3.92 -14.40
N ILE A 174 -5.56 -4.54 -13.21
CA ILE A 174 -4.81 -4.08 -12.02
C ILE A 174 -3.30 -4.06 -12.32
N LYS A 175 -2.74 -5.10 -12.96
CA LYS A 175 -1.33 -5.11 -13.39
C LYS A 175 -0.97 -3.86 -14.20
N LYS A 176 -1.80 -3.51 -15.19
CA LYS A 176 -1.60 -2.31 -16.01
C LYS A 176 -1.73 -1.03 -15.18
N GLY A 177 -2.65 -0.99 -14.22
CA GLY A 177 -2.85 0.17 -13.33
C GLY A 177 -1.64 0.42 -12.42
N ILE A 178 -1.09 -0.64 -11.82
CA ILE A 178 0.15 -0.57 -11.03
C ILE A 178 1.31 -0.08 -11.91
N LEU A 179 1.47 -0.67 -13.11
CA LEU A 179 2.52 -0.26 -14.05
C LEU A 179 2.45 1.24 -14.35
N LYS A 180 1.27 1.76 -14.71
CA LYS A 180 1.06 3.20 -14.97
C LYS A 180 1.36 4.07 -13.75
N SER A 181 1.05 3.59 -12.55
CA SER A 181 1.30 4.32 -11.31
C SER A 181 2.80 4.46 -11.06
N ILE A 182 3.57 3.39 -11.30
CA ILE A 182 5.04 3.41 -11.23
C ILE A 182 5.62 4.36 -12.29
N GLU A 183 5.12 4.31 -13.52
CA GLU A 183 5.55 5.23 -14.59
C GLU A 183 5.29 6.69 -14.20
N LYS A 184 4.08 7.01 -13.72
CA LYS A 184 3.73 8.37 -13.23
C LYS A 184 4.60 8.79 -12.05
N PHE A 185 4.90 7.87 -11.13
CA PHE A 185 5.78 8.15 -10.01
C PHE A 185 7.20 8.46 -10.46
N LYS A 186 7.75 7.70 -11.42
CA LYS A 186 9.04 7.99 -12.05
C LYS A 186 9.06 9.40 -12.64
N GLU A 187 8.05 9.76 -13.43
CA GLU A 187 7.92 11.12 -13.98
C GLU A 187 7.91 12.17 -12.86
N SER A 188 7.17 11.95 -11.78
CA SER A 188 7.12 12.89 -10.65
C SER A 188 8.50 13.12 -10.02
N ILE A 189 9.33 12.07 -9.90
CA ILE A 189 10.70 12.15 -9.40
C ILE A 189 11.59 12.93 -10.39
N GLU A 190 11.44 12.71 -11.70
CA GLU A 190 12.24 13.36 -12.73
C GLU A 190 12.09 14.88 -12.71
N PHE A 191 10.86 15.36 -12.47
CA PHE A 191 10.50 16.77 -12.46
C PHE A 191 10.50 17.41 -11.07
N THR A 192 10.90 16.69 -10.00
CA THR A 192 10.95 17.25 -8.64
C THR A 192 12.07 18.30 -8.48
N PRO A 193 11.75 19.56 -8.09
CA PRO A 193 12.73 20.61 -7.78
C PRO A 193 13.67 20.21 -6.65
N MET A 194 14.89 20.76 -6.63
CA MET A 194 15.95 20.32 -5.71
C MET A 194 15.59 20.52 -4.24
N GLU A 195 14.86 21.59 -3.94
CA GLU A 195 14.39 22.01 -2.62
C GLU A 195 13.33 21.05 -2.03
N ALA A 196 12.59 20.33 -2.89
CA ALA A 196 11.57 19.37 -2.48
C ALA A 196 12.10 17.92 -2.35
N ARG A 197 13.38 17.69 -2.65
CA ARG A 197 13.99 16.35 -2.65
C ARG A 197 14.28 15.82 -1.24
N GLU A 198 14.40 16.67 -0.22
CA GLU A 198 14.68 16.24 1.16
C GLU A 198 13.61 15.27 1.70
N ILE A 199 12.32 15.52 1.41
CA ILE A 199 11.18 14.67 1.83
C ILE A 199 11.27 13.26 1.21
N ILE A 200 11.73 13.17 -0.04
CA ILE A 200 11.86 11.89 -0.75
C ILE A 200 13.09 11.12 -0.23
N PHE A 201 14.16 11.83 0.15
CA PHE A 201 15.37 11.22 0.71
C PHE A 201 15.09 10.48 2.02
N GLU A 202 14.26 11.03 2.91
CA GLU A 202 13.89 10.38 4.18
C GLU A 202 13.22 9.01 3.98
N ASN A 203 12.47 8.86 2.88
CA ASN A 203 11.74 7.63 2.56
C ASN A 203 12.42 6.78 1.47
N TYR A 204 13.59 7.19 0.98
CA TYR A 204 14.28 6.60 -0.17
C TYR A 204 14.46 5.09 -0.04
N ASN A 205 15.02 4.62 1.08
CA ASN A 205 15.29 3.19 1.29
C ASN A 205 14.01 2.34 1.32
N LYS A 206 12.92 2.92 1.84
CA LYS A 206 11.62 2.25 1.88
C LYS A 206 11.04 2.14 0.47
N ILE A 207 11.06 3.22 -0.30
CA ILE A 207 10.55 3.26 -1.68
C ILE A 207 11.30 2.26 -2.57
N VAL A 208 12.63 2.22 -2.47
CA VAL A 208 13.46 1.26 -3.23
C VAL A 208 13.05 -0.18 -2.87
N LYS A 209 12.96 -0.50 -1.58
CA LYS A 209 12.58 -1.84 -1.13
C LYS A 209 11.16 -2.23 -1.56
N ASP A 210 10.22 -1.29 -1.51
CA ASP A 210 8.83 -1.49 -1.92
C ASP A 210 8.74 -1.77 -3.44
N LEU A 211 9.54 -1.07 -4.25
CA LEU A 211 9.62 -1.26 -5.71
C LEU A 211 10.33 -2.56 -6.11
N GLU A 212 11.41 -2.94 -5.42
CA GLU A 212 12.22 -4.13 -5.76
C GLU A 212 11.42 -5.44 -5.76
N ASN A 213 10.34 -5.50 -4.98
CA ASN A 213 9.54 -6.71 -4.76
C ASN A 213 8.09 -6.56 -5.25
N ILE A 214 7.80 -5.55 -6.08
CA ILE A 214 6.41 -5.19 -6.40
C ILE A 214 5.71 -6.25 -7.27
N ASP A 215 6.46 -6.91 -8.13
CA ASP A 215 6.01 -8.04 -8.94
C ASP A 215 5.65 -9.25 -8.08
N ASP A 216 6.56 -9.66 -7.20
CA ASP A 216 6.34 -10.76 -6.25
C ASP A 216 5.15 -10.46 -5.32
N LEU A 217 5.04 -9.21 -4.87
CA LEU A 217 3.92 -8.75 -4.05
C LEU A 217 2.59 -8.90 -4.79
N TYR A 218 2.52 -8.48 -6.06
CA TYR A 218 1.28 -8.55 -6.82
C TYR A 218 0.90 -10.01 -7.13
N ILE A 219 1.85 -10.85 -7.54
CA ILE A 219 1.62 -12.29 -7.75
C ILE A 219 1.13 -12.95 -6.46
N SER A 220 1.76 -12.62 -5.32
CA SER A 220 1.37 -13.13 -4.01
C SER A 220 -0.04 -12.68 -3.62
N CYS A 221 -0.44 -11.45 -3.97
CA CYS A 221 -1.79 -10.94 -3.77
C CYS A 221 -2.83 -11.76 -4.55
N VAL A 222 -2.57 -12.05 -5.83
CA VAL A 222 -3.45 -12.91 -6.65
C VAL A 222 -3.58 -14.31 -6.03
N LYS A 223 -2.46 -14.90 -5.57
CA LYS A 223 -2.47 -16.22 -4.89
C LYS A 223 -3.21 -16.17 -3.54
N GLU A 224 -3.08 -15.08 -2.79
CA GLU A 224 -3.80 -14.89 -1.52
C GLU A 224 -5.31 -14.86 -1.75
N VAL A 225 -5.78 -14.09 -2.74
CA VAL A 225 -7.20 -14.04 -3.09
C VAL A 225 -7.68 -15.40 -3.60
N ALA A 226 -6.92 -16.06 -4.48
CA ALA A 226 -7.26 -17.40 -4.96
C ALA A 226 -7.48 -18.39 -3.80
N ASN A 227 -6.62 -18.35 -2.77
CA ASN A 227 -6.73 -19.24 -1.61
C ASN A 227 -7.91 -18.92 -0.69
N SER A 228 -8.41 -17.68 -0.71
CA SER A 228 -9.63 -17.29 0.00
C SER A 228 -10.92 -17.52 -0.79
N SER A 229 -10.83 -17.82 -2.08
CA SER A 229 -11.99 -18.02 -2.96
C SER A 229 -12.49 -19.47 -2.95
N GLU A 230 -13.74 -19.65 -3.40
CA GLU A 230 -14.33 -20.96 -3.64
C GLU A 230 -13.55 -21.77 -4.67
N ALA A 231 -13.67 -23.11 -4.64
CA ALA A 231 -12.83 -24.02 -5.43
C ALA A 231 -12.77 -23.69 -6.93
N GLY A 232 -13.91 -23.39 -7.56
CA GLY A 232 -13.97 -23.04 -8.99
C GLY A 232 -13.24 -21.74 -9.34
N ILE A 233 -13.29 -20.75 -8.47
CA ILE A 233 -12.57 -19.47 -8.66
C ILE A 233 -11.09 -19.61 -8.32
N LYS A 234 -10.79 -20.36 -7.25
CA LYS A 234 -9.42 -20.67 -6.85
C LYS A 234 -8.61 -21.26 -7.99
N ASP A 235 -9.11 -22.29 -8.66
CA ASP A 235 -8.39 -22.97 -9.74
C ASP A 235 -8.10 -22.02 -10.91
N LYS A 236 -9.09 -21.20 -11.30
CA LYS A 236 -8.95 -20.17 -12.34
C LYS A 236 -7.90 -19.11 -11.96
N MET A 237 -7.95 -18.58 -10.74
CA MET A 237 -6.99 -17.58 -10.28
C MET A 237 -5.57 -18.16 -10.13
N VAL A 238 -5.43 -19.43 -9.76
CA VAL A 238 -4.13 -20.12 -9.74
C VAL A 238 -3.55 -20.20 -11.15
N ILE A 239 -4.36 -20.52 -12.17
CA ILE A 239 -3.91 -20.51 -13.58
C ILE A 239 -3.48 -19.10 -13.97
N LEU A 240 -4.31 -18.09 -13.72
CA LEU A 240 -3.99 -16.69 -14.01
C LEU A 240 -2.72 -16.22 -13.29
N SER A 241 -2.44 -16.69 -12.08
CA SER A 241 -1.19 -16.35 -11.37
C SER A 241 0.05 -16.85 -12.09
N LYS A 242 -0.03 -18.03 -12.74
CA LYS A 242 1.07 -18.57 -13.56
C LYS A 242 1.21 -17.83 -14.88
N GLU A 243 0.09 -17.47 -15.51
CA GLU A 243 0.11 -16.62 -16.71
C GLU A 243 0.71 -15.25 -16.41
N LEU A 244 0.35 -14.68 -15.26
CA LEU A 244 0.87 -13.41 -14.77
C LEU A 244 2.39 -13.46 -14.61
N GLU A 245 2.93 -14.51 -13.99
CA GLU A 245 4.38 -14.74 -13.86
C GLU A 245 5.13 -14.60 -15.20
N SER A 246 4.54 -15.10 -16.30
CA SER A 246 5.15 -15.00 -17.64
C SER A 246 5.13 -13.60 -18.25
N THR A 247 4.27 -12.70 -17.75
CA THR A 247 4.08 -11.35 -18.31
C THR A 247 4.39 -10.23 -17.31
N ILE A 248 4.86 -10.55 -16.10
CA ILE A 248 5.12 -9.58 -15.02
C ILE A 248 6.41 -8.76 -15.25
N TYR A 249 7.29 -9.21 -16.15
CA TYR A 249 8.58 -8.57 -16.43
C TYR A 249 8.47 -7.06 -16.75
N LYS A 250 7.36 -6.61 -17.37
CA LYS A 250 7.13 -5.19 -17.64
C LYS A 250 7.04 -4.37 -16.36
N LEU A 251 6.38 -4.91 -15.33
CA LEU A 251 6.26 -4.28 -14.02
C LEU A 251 7.62 -4.21 -13.34
N LYS A 252 8.38 -5.31 -13.38
CA LYS A 252 9.75 -5.37 -12.86
C LYS A 252 10.68 -4.35 -13.53
N ASN A 253 10.62 -4.25 -14.85
CA ASN A 253 11.45 -3.29 -15.59
C ASN A 253 11.10 -1.84 -15.24
N ALA A 254 9.81 -1.49 -15.21
CA ALA A 254 9.40 -0.14 -14.82
C ALA A 254 9.79 0.21 -13.37
N ALA A 255 9.67 -0.75 -12.45
CA ALA A 255 10.13 -0.59 -11.07
C ALA A 255 11.64 -0.35 -11.00
N GLN A 256 12.43 -1.15 -11.74
CA GLN A 256 13.88 -1.01 -11.80
C GLN A 256 14.30 0.35 -12.39
N GLU A 257 13.69 0.77 -13.49
CA GLU A 257 13.95 2.08 -14.09
C GLU A 257 13.63 3.21 -13.10
N THR A 258 12.54 3.09 -12.34
CA THR A 258 12.16 4.07 -11.32
C THR A 258 13.19 4.12 -10.18
N ILE A 259 13.67 2.96 -9.74
CA ILE A 259 14.76 2.86 -8.75
C ILE A 259 16.04 3.52 -9.28
N ASP A 260 16.37 3.32 -10.56
CA ASP A 260 17.56 3.91 -11.16
C ASP A 260 17.44 5.43 -11.31
N THR A 261 16.25 5.93 -11.68
CA THR A 261 15.93 7.37 -11.68
C THR A 261 16.05 7.97 -10.27
N LEU A 262 15.50 7.29 -9.25
CA LEU A 262 15.68 7.67 -7.84
C LEU A 262 17.18 7.75 -7.51
N LYS A 263 17.94 6.68 -7.74
CA LYS A 263 19.39 6.62 -7.49
C LYS A 263 20.13 7.77 -8.16
N ALA A 264 19.85 8.05 -9.43
CA ALA A 264 20.51 9.14 -10.16
C ALA A 264 20.27 10.49 -9.47
N LYS A 265 18.99 10.83 -9.22
CA LYS A 265 18.58 12.11 -8.63
C LYS A 265 19.06 12.30 -7.18
N PHE A 266 19.20 11.22 -6.42
CA PHE A 266 19.69 11.27 -5.02
C PHE A 266 21.21 11.08 -4.89
N SER A 267 21.89 10.49 -5.88
CA SER A 267 23.36 10.44 -5.92
C SER A 267 23.96 11.83 -6.12
N ASP A 268 23.24 12.72 -6.80
CA ASP A 268 23.63 14.12 -6.96
C ASP A 268 23.56 14.88 -5.63
N LEU A 269 22.52 14.65 -4.82
CA LEU A 269 22.40 15.18 -3.44
C LEU A 269 23.51 14.66 -2.51
N ALA A 270 23.85 13.37 -2.60
CA ALA A 270 24.95 12.81 -1.82
C ALA A 270 26.32 13.38 -2.23
N LYS A 271 26.54 13.64 -3.53
CA LYS A 271 27.76 14.29 -4.04
C LYS A 271 27.81 15.77 -3.71
N GLU A 272 26.69 16.47 -3.71
CA GLU A 272 26.58 17.90 -3.42
C GLU A 272 26.67 18.19 -1.91
N ALA A 273 26.10 17.31 -1.07
CA ALA A 273 26.35 17.31 0.37
C ALA A 273 27.83 16.99 0.68
N ALA A 274 28.44 16.06 -0.05
CA ALA A 274 29.86 15.74 0.10
C ALA A 274 30.79 16.88 -0.38
N SER A 275 30.45 17.60 -1.45
CA SER A 275 31.22 18.75 -1.96
C SER A 275 31.05 19.99 -1.07
N THR A 276 29.85 20.20 -0.53
CA THR A 276 29.60 21.25 0.47
C THR A 276 30.37 20.93 1.75
N THR A 277 30.32 19.68 2.23
CA THR A 277 31.12 19.23 3.37
C THR A 277 32.62 19.31 3.10
N SER A 278 33.10 19.06 1.87
CA SER A 278 34.53 19.19 1.56
C SER A 278 34.98 20.65 1.55
N ILE A 279 34.18 21.59 1.05
CA ILE A 279 34.46 23.04 1.10
C ILE A 279 34.47 23.53 2.56
N PHE A 280 33.53 23.08 3.39
CA PHE A 280 33.51 23.40 4.82
C PHE A 280 34.65 22.73 5.59
N LYS A 281 35.06 21.52 5.21
CA LYS A 281 36.19 20.79 5.82
C LYS A 281 37.53 21.39 5.41
N GLU A 282 37.68 21.87 4.17
CA GLU A 282 38.83 22.66 3.72
C GLU A 282 38.90 23.98 4.46
N LYS A 283 37.81 24.78 4.47
CA LYS A 283 37.76 26.05 5.21
C LYS A 283 37.99 25.88 6.71
N ALA A 284 37.46 24.83 7.32
CA ALA A 284 37.68 24.51 8.73
C ALA A 284 39.11 24.04 9.02
N GLN A 285 39.74 23.29 8.11
CA GLN A 285 41.16 22.92 8.23
C GLN A 285 42.07 24.14 8.03
N GLU A 286 41.74 25.04 7.11
CA GLU A 286 42.47 26.28 6.89
C GLU A 286 42.36 27.22 8.10
N ALA A 287 41.14 27.40 8.64
CA ALA A 287 40.90 28.15 9.86
C ALA A 287 41.62 27.55 11.08
N LYS A 288 41.66 26.20 11.20
CA LYS A 288 42.43 25.51 12.25
C LYS A 288 43.93 25.70 12.10
N LYS A 289 44.47 25.66 10.87
CA LYS A 289 45.89 25.94 10.60
C LYS A 289 46.26 27.39 10.91
N LEU A 290 45.39 28.35 10.55
CA LEU A 290 45.55 29.77 10.87
C LEU A 290 45.49 30.02 12.37
N GLY A 291 44.52 29.41 13.08
CA GLY A 291 44.39 29.50 14.54
C GLY A 291 45.60 28.92 15.28
N ILE A 292 46.12 27.77 14.84
CA ILE A 292 47.34 27.17 15.40
C ILE A 292 48.55 28.10 15.16
N ARG A 293 48.71 28.70 13.97
CA ARG A 293 49.79 29.66 13.69
C ARG A 293 49.67 30.91 14.55
N ALA A 294 48.48 31.49 14.68
CA ALA A 294 48.24 32.66 15.51
C ALA A 294 48.55 32.38 16.99
N PHE A 295 48.14 31.21 17.50
CA PHE A 295 48.46 30.76 18.85
C PHE A 295 49.97 30.56 19.07
N MET A 296 50.69 29.97 18.11
CA MET A 296 52.15 29.81 18.20
C MET A 296 52.87 31.17 18.21
N ILE A 297 52.42 32.14 17.40
CA ILE A 297 52.97 33.49 17.39
C ILE A 297 52.71 34.20 18.72
N ALA A 298 51.49 34.11 19.24
CA ALA A 298 51.14 34.68 20.55
C ALA A 298 51.94 34.05 21.69
N LYS A 299 52.12 32.72 21.67
CA LYS A 299 52.95 32.00 22.65
C LYS A 299 54.41 32.43 22.56
N ALA A 300 54.98 32.55 21.36
CA ALA A 300 56.36 33.01 21.18
C ALA A 300 56.56 34.45 21.66
N ALA A 301 55.57 35.33 21.46
CA ALA A 301 55.59 36.70 21.97
C ALA A 301 55.50 36.74 23.51
N ILE A 302 54.67 35.91 24.12
CA ILE A 302 54.54 35.79 25.58
C ILE A 302 55.82 35.19 26.18
N ASP A 303 56.35 34.11 25.62
CA ASP A 303 57.60 33.48 26.07
C ASP A 303 58.78 34.45 25.92
N GLY A 304 58.79 35.24 24.84
CA GLY A 304 59.74 36.33 24.63
C GLY A 304 59.63 37.42 25.69
N ALA A 305 58.41 37.89 26.00
CA ALA A 305 58.15 38.89 27.02
C ALA A 305 58.51 38.41 28.43
N ILE A 306 58.20 37.15 28.77
CA ILE A 306 58.58 36.52 30.05
C ILE A 306 60.09 36.41 30.15
N LYS A 307 60.78 36.03 29.07
CA LYS A 307 62.24 35.96 29.05
C LYS A 307 62.86 37.34 29.23
N SER A 308 62.37 38.37 28.52
CA SER A 308 62.82 39.74 28.69
C SER A 308 62.57 40.30 30.09
N ALA A 309 61.41 39.99 30.69
CA ALA A 309 61.09 40.38 32.07
C ALA A 309 62.00 39.67 33.08
N LYS A 310 62.28 38.38 32.88
CA LYS A 310 63.19 37.60 33.73
C LYS A 310 64.65 38.09 33.60
N ASP A 311 65.08 38.42 32.40
CA ASP A 311 66.42 38.99 32.15
C ASP A 311 66.55 40.41 32.75
N ALA A 312 65.47 41.20 32.79
CA ALA A 312 65.43 42.49 33.48
C ALA A 312 65.48 42.33 35.01
N MET A 313 64.68 41.41 35.58
CA MET A 313 64.68 41.14 37.03
C MET A 313 66.02 40.56 37.53
N ASN A 314 66.69 39.72 36.72
CA ASN A 314 68.02 39.20 37.07
C ASN A 314 69.13 40.26 36.99
N LYS A 315 68.93 41.35 36.23
CA LYS A 315 69.84 42.50 36.24
C LYS A 315 69.66 43.39 37.47
N ASP A 316 68.44 43.50 37.98
CA ASP A 316 68.14 44.27 39.20
C ASP A 316 68.57 43.56 40.51
N GLN A 317 68.78 42.24 40.50
CA GLN A 317 69.32 41.50 41.67
C GLN A 317 70.85 41.54 41.80
N ASN A 318 71.56 42.08 40.80
CA ASN A 318 73.02 42.21 40.78
C ASN A 318 73.49 43.68 40.76
N SER A 319 72.62 44.62 41.14
CA SER A 319 72.93 46.05 41.28
C SER A 319 72.86 46.52 42.73
#